data_AF-A0A925TNF1-F1
#
_entry.id   AF-A0A925TNF1-F1
#
_cell.length_a   1.000
_cell.length_b   1.000
_cell.length_c   1.000
_cell.angle_alpha   90.00
_cell.angle_beta   90.00
_cell.angle_gamma   90.00
#
_symmetry.space_group_name_H-M   'P 1'
#
loop_
_entity.id
_entity.type
_entity.pdbx_description
1 polymer ?
#
loop_
_entity_poly.entity_id
_entity_poly.type
_entity_poly.pdbx_seq_one_letter_code
_entity_poly.pdbx_strand_id
1 'polypeptide(L)'
;MLALLLLLLLISAVLGYINFSAVAAEERQLLVMSRQRTLLQKMVKEAVLATQDNLSTESRLRLSQTAEEFDKILEGFSEGSLENNIRRIYLNADLRTGVPVIDSEAQDDFEQLTAAWNLFYDDLEIIIAAEEIDSDVSAALEAVLAADGGLQEQLDRLIRTMQLDADEHYRTRISVQTGVLLTVASLILILLWQLLNAQIFVPFEQVQKLAATAYGVPFSEHDTVRRFEERLRAAAISKSLTAPLPAVPPKTMQPDLPETDTAKEAIPFSPPPSAEQPIELPDAVRL
;
A
#
# COMPACT_ATOMS: atom_id res chain seq x y z
N MET A 1 19.11 9.52 -30.12
CA MET A 1 17.86 9.96 -29.47
C MET A 1 17.02 8.78 -28.99
N LEU A 2 16.62 7.85 -29.86
CA LEU A 2 15.84 6.66 -29.47
C LEU A 2 16.50 5.85 -28.33
N ALA A 3 17.81 5.59 -28.43
CA ALA A 3 18.55 4.87 -27.38
C ALA A 3 18.53 5.59 -26.02
N LEU A 4 18.55 6.93 -26.01
CA LEU A 4 18.50 7.73 -24.78
C LEU A 4 17.10 7.68 -24.15
N LEU A 5 16.04 7.72 -24.97
CA LEU A 5 14.67 7.56 -24.49
C LEU A 5 14.45 6.17 -23.89
N LEU A 6 14.94 5.11 -24.56
CA LEU A 6 14.87 3.75 -24.04
C LEU A 6 15.64 3.58 -22.73
N LEU A 7 16.84 4.18 -22.61
CA LEU A 7 17.61 4.16 -21.37
C LEU A 7 16.85 4.83 -20.22
N LEU A 8 16.19 5.96 -20.51
CA LEU A 8 15.47 6.75 -19.52
C LEU A 8 14.20 6.03 -19.04
N LEU A 9 13.49 5.36 -19.95
CA LEU A 9 12.40 4.44 -19.61
C LEU A 9 12.89 3.24 -18.77
N LEU A 10 14.02 2.65 -19.13
CA LEU A 10 14.59 1.53 -18.38
C LEU A 10 14.94 1.93 -16.94
N ILE A 11 15.58 3.08 -16.74
CA ILE A 11 15.89 3.61 -15.41
C ILE A 11 14.61 3.82 -14.60
N SER A 12 13.58 4.40 -15.22
CA SER A 12 12.28 4.59 -14.56
C SER A 12 11.63 3.27 -14.13
N ALA A 13 11.72 2.23 -14.96
CA ALA A 13 11.17 0.91 -14.66
C ALA A 13 11.93 0.23 -13.51
N VAL A 14 13.26 0.31 -13.51
CA VAL A 14 14.10 -0.25 -12.44
C VAL A 14 13.83 0.41 -11.10
N LEU A 15 13.73 1.75 -11.07
CA LEU A 15 13.39 2.49 -9.85
C LEU A 15 11.99 2.12 -9.33
N GLY A 16 11.01 1.99 -10.22
CA GLY A 16 9.67 1.53 -9.85
C GLY A 16 9.66 0.13 -9.26
N TYR A 17 10.43 -0.79 -9.83
CA TYR A 17 10.57 -2.16 -9.32
C TYR A 17 11.19 -2.21 -7.92
N ILE A 18 12.28 -1.48 -7.69
CA ILE A 18 12.95 -1.41 -6.39
C ILE A 18 11.98 -0.90 -5.32
N ASN A 19 11.27 0.20 -5.59
CA ASN A 19 10.30 0.77 -4.65
C ASN A 19 9.15 -0.20 -4.36
N PHE A 20 8.57 -0.82 -5.39
CA PHE A 20 7.50 -1.80 -5.21
C PHE A 20 7.95 -2.99 -4.35
N SER A 21 9.17 -3.48 -4.58
CA SER A 21 9.71 -4.59 -3.78
C SER A 21 9.94 -4.22 -2.31
N ALA A 22 10.31 -2.98 -2.03
CA ALA A 22 10.52 -2.50 -0.67
C ALA A 22 9.19 -2.34 0.09
N VAL A 23 8.16 -1.75 -0.53
CA VAL A 23 6.81 -1.65 0.07
C VAL A 23 6.23 -3.04 0.33
N ALA A 24 6.38 -3.96 -0.62
CA ALA A 24 5.92 -5.34 -0.44
C ALA A 24 6.68 -6.11 0.67
N ALA A 25 7.89 -5.66 1.06
CA ALA A 25 8.62 -6.22 2.18
C ALA A 25 8.10 -5.66 3.52
N GLU A 26 7.87 -4.34 3.59
CA GLU A 26 7.28 -3.66 4.76
C GLU A 26 5.88 -4.21 5.10
N GLU A 27 5.01 -4.37 4.09
CA GLU A 27 3.68 -4.96 4.29
C GLU A 27 3.75 -6.39 4.85
N ARG A 28 4.74 -7.18 4.43
CA ARG A 28 4.94 -8.54 4.96
C ARG A 28 5.39 -8.53 6.41
N GLN A 29 6.26 -7.60 6.80
CA GLN A 29 6.69 -7.44 8.19
C GLN A 29 5.50 -7.13 9.08
N LEU A 30 4.69 -6.15 8.69
CA LEU A 30 3.48 -5.77 9.42
C LEU A 30 2.49 -6.93 9.52
N LEU A 31 2.34 -7.73 8.47
CA LEU A 31 1.48 -8.92 8.49
C LEU A 31 1.98 -9.98 9.49
N VAL A 32 3.29 -10.23 9.52
CA VAL A 32 3.91 -11.21 10.43
C VAL A 32 3.78 -10.74 11.88
N MET A 33 3.99 -9.44 12.15
CA MET A 33 3.76 -8.87 13.48
C MET A 33 2.29 -8.90 13.87
N SER A 34 1.37 -8.61 12.94
CA SER A 34 -0.07 -8.72 13.21
C SER A 34 -0.49 -10.15 13.57
N ARG A 35 0.17 -11.15 12.98
CA ARG A 35 -0.07 -12.57 13.30
C ARG A 35 0.36 -12.92 14.73
N GLN A 36 1.42 -12.31 15.27
CA GLN A 36 1.85 -12.53 16.65
C GLN A 36 0.71 -12.28 17.64
N ARG A 37 -0.15 -11.28 17.36
CA ARG A 37 -1.31 -10.97 18.20
C ARG A 37 -2.30 -12.14 18.23
N THR A 38 -2.57 -12.72 17.07
CA THR A 38 -3.44 -13.89 16.96
C THR A 38 -2.83 -15.10 17.65
N LEU A 39 -1.51 -15.31 17.51
CA LEU A 39 -0.80 -16.40 18.19
C LEU A 39 -0.86 -16.24 19.71
N LEU A 40 -0.66 -15.01 20.23
CA LEU A 40 -0.79 -14.73 21.66
C LEU A 40 -2.17 -15.07 22.20
N GLN A 41 -3.23 -14.57 21.56
CA GLN A 41 -4.61 -14.89 21.95
C GLN A 41 -4.90 -16.39 21.87
N LYS A 42 -4.34 -17.07 20.87
CA LYS A 42 -4.45 -18.52 20.70
C LYS A 42 -3.74 -19.27 21.83
N MET A 43 -2.54 -18.85 22.24
CA MET A 43 -1.81 -19.45 23.36
C MET A 43 -2.58 -19.33 24.68
N VAL A 44 -3.11 -18.14 24.98
CA VAL A 44 -3.92 -17.93 26.19
C VAL A 44 -5.14 -18.85 26.21
N LYS A 45 -5.82 -18.97 25.06
CA LYS A 45 -6.95 -19.91 24.92
C LYS A 45 -6.52 -21.37 25.06
N GLU A 46 -5.41 -21.76 24.45
CA GLU A 46 -4.88 -23.12 24.52
C GLU A 46 -4.40 -23.49 25.93
N ALA A 47 -3.86 -22.54 26.70
CA ALA A 47 -3.51 -22.74 28.12
C ALA A 47 -4.75 -23.01 28.99
N VAL A 48 -5.83 -22.23 28.78
CA VAL A 48 -7.11 -22.47 29.45
C VAL A 48 -7.70 -23.83 29.04
N LEU A 49 -7.66 -24.19 27.76
CA LEU A 49 -8.16 -25.48 27.30
C LEU A 49 -7.33 -26.66 27.83
N ALA A 50 -6.01 -26.53 27.88
CA ALA A 50 -5.13 -27.56 28.42
C ALA A 50 -5.45 -27.85 29.90
N THR A 51 -5.70 -26.81 30.70
CA THR A 51 -6.08 -26.98 32.11
C THR A 51 -7.52 -27.52 32.27
N GLN A 52 -8.47 -27.13 31.42
CA GLN A 52 -9.82 -27.70 31.44
C GLN A 52 -9.87 -29.18 31.04
N ASP A 53 -8.96 -29.59 30.15
CA ASP A 53 -8.85 -30.97 29.63
C ASP A 53 -7.87 -31.83 30.45
N ASN A 54 -7.70 -31.52 31.75
CA ASN A 54 -6.81 -32.23 32.67
C ASN A 54 -5.40 -32.47 32.10
N LEU A 55 -4.84 -31.46 31.43
CA LEU A 55 -3.49 -31.47 30.85
C LEU A 55 -3.24 -32.61 29.85
N SER A 56 -4.26 -32.92 29.04
CA SER A 56 -4.13 -33.93 27.97
C SER A 56 -2.91 -33.66 27.10
N THR A 57 -2.23 -34.74 26.71
CA THR A 57 -1.01 -34.67 25.88
C THR A 57 -1.24 -33.89 24.59
N GLU A 58 -2.43 -34.02 23.97
CA GLU A 58 -2.77 -33.28 22.75
C GLU A 58 -2.87 -31.77 23.00
N SER A 59 -3.56 -31.35 24.07
CA SER A 59 -3.72 -29.93 24.39
C SER A 59 -2.40 -29.27 24.77
N ARG A 60 -1.55 -29.95 25.54
CA ARG A 60 -0.19 -29.46 25.84
C ARG A 60 0.70 -29.38 24.61
N LEU A 61 0.61 -30.36 23.70
CA LEU A 61 1.36 -30.34 22.44
C LEU A 61 0.94 -29.16 21.55
N ARG A 62 -0.36 -28.87 21.44
CA ARG A 62 -0.86 -27.71 20.67
C ARG A 62 -0.34 -26.39 21.24
N LEU A 63 -0.42 -26.23 22.56
CA LEU A 63 0.09 -25.05 23.26
C LEU A 63 1.59 -24.86 23.00
N SER A 64 2.38 -25.92 23.15
CA SER A 64 3.82 -25.92 22.86
C SER A 64 4.12 -25.54 21.41
N GLN A 65 3.38 -26.07 20.44
CA GLN A 65 3.54 -25.72 19.03
C GLN A 65 3.24 -24.24 18.75
N THR A 66 2.17 -23.69 19.35
CA THR A 66 1.83 -22.29 19.17
C THR A 66 2.89 -21.37 19.81
N ALA A 67 3.42 -21.74 20.98
CA ALA A 67 4.49 -21.00 21.64
C ALA A 67 5.80 -21.05 20.83
N GLU A 68 6.17 -22.21 20.30
CA GLU A 68 7.34 -22.36 19.42
C GLU A 68 7.19 -21.56 18.12
N GLU A 69 5.98 -21.46 17.55
CA GLU A 69 5.72 -20.61 16.38
C GLU A 69 5.88 -19.12 16.71
N PHE A 70 5.40 -18.68 17.87
CA PHE A 70 5.55 -17.30 18.33
C PHE A 70 7.02 -16.94 18.51
N ASP A 71 7.77 -17.80 19.21
CA ASP A 71 9.19 -17.64 19.52
C ASP A 71 10.06 -17.55 18.26
N LYS A 72 9.87 -18.47 17.30
CA LYS A 72 10.59 -18.46 16.01
C LYS A 72 10.42 -17.17 15.22
N ILE A 73 9.26 -16.53 15.33
CA ILE A 73 9.01 -15.26 14.66
C ILE A 73 9.78 -14.15 15.38
N LEU A 74 9.73 -14.09 16.72
CA LEU A 74 10.50 -13.12 17.49
C LEU A 74 12.02 -13.27 17.25
N GLU A 75 12.55 -14.49 17.34
CA GLU A 75 13.96 -14.76 17.03
C GLU A 75 14.34 -14.31 15.62
N GLY A 76 13.46 -14.58 14.64
CA GLY A 76 13.69 -14.16 13.26
C GLY A 76 13.79 -12.64 13.08
N PHE A 77 13.09 -11.86 13.91
CA PHE A 77 13.20 -10.41 13.94
C PHE A 77 14.50 -9.94 14.61
N SER A 78 14.89 -10.58 15.72
CA SER A 78 16.11 -10.23 16.47
C SER A 78 17.40 -10.48 15.68
N GLU A 79 17.50 -11.64 15.02
CA GLU A 79 18.71 -12.01 14.28
C GLU A 79 18.87 -11.28 12.95
N GLY A 80 17.84 -10.54 12.53
CA GLY A 80 17.70 -10.17 11.14
C GLY A 80 17.82 -11.41 10.25
N SER A 81 17.19 -12.54 10.65
CA SER A 81 17.17 -13.80 9.89
C SER A 81 15.76 -14.15 9.39
N LEU A 82 14.80 -13.22 9.54
CA LEU A 82 13.39 -13.36 9.19
C LEU A 82 13.17 -13.92 7.77
N GLU A 83 14.06 -13.62 6.82
CA GLU A 83 14.01 -14.15 5.46
C GLU A 83 14.13 -15.68 5.40
N ASN A 84 14.96 -16.29 6.25
CA ASN A 84 15.11 -17.76 6.32
C ASN A 84 13.95 -18.43 7.07
N ASN A 85 13.48 -17.82 8.15
CA ASN A 85 12.39 -18.38 8.96
C ASN A 85 11.02 -18.21 8.28
N ILE A 86 10.69 -17.05 7.72
CA ILE A 86 9.45 -16.86 6.95
C ILE A 86 9.43 -17.74 5.71
N ARG A 87 10.55 -17.93 5.01
CA ARG A 87 10.61 -18.83 3.84
C ARG A 87 10.26 -20.26 4.21
N ARG A 88 10.63 -20.70 5.41
CA ARG A 88 10.33 -22.06 5.90
C ARG A 88 8.90 -22.18 6.45
N ILE A 89 8.38 -21.14 7.11
CA ILE A 89 7.09 -21.18 7.80
C ILE A 89 5.93 -20.82 6.85
N TYR A 90 6.12 -19.90 5.89
CA TYR A 90 4.98 -19.24 5.24
C TYR A 90 4.83 -19.34 3.74
N LEU A 91 5.81 -19.65 2.90
CA LEU A 91 5.56 -19.97 1.48
C LEU A 91 6.84 -20.32 0.70
N ASN A 92 6.69 -21.14 -0.34
CA ASN A 92 7.62 -21.34 -1.47
C ASN A 92 7.92 -20.05 -2.29
N ALA A 93 7.79 -18.87 -1.69
CA ALA A 93 8.08 -17.61 -2.33
C ALA A 93 9.59 -17.38 -2.31
N ASP A 94 10.15 -17.06 -3.47
CA ASP A 94 11.56 -16.75 -3.68
C ASP A 94 11.86 -15.39 -3.03
N LEU A 95 11.95 -15.38 -1.69
CA LEU A 95 12.42 -14.27 -0.88
C LEU A 95 13.95 -14.23 -1.04
N ARG A 96 14.40 -13.40 -1.97
CA ARG A 96 15.80 -12.92 -2.08
C ARG A 96 15.91 -11.44 -1.69
N THR A 97 14.82 -10.87 -1.18
CA THR A 97 14.70 -9.46 -0.89
C THR A 97 14.80 -9.28 0.61
N GLY A 98 16.04 -9.08 1.06
CA GLY A 98 16.46 -8.36 2.26
C GLY A 98 15.70 -8.67 3.53
N VAL A 99 16.42 -9.17 4.52
CA VAL A 99 15.86 -9.32 5.86
C VAL A 99 15.38 -7.96 6.39
N PRO A 100 14.12 -7.87 6.83
CA PRO A 100 13.64 -6.81 7.69
C PRO A 100 14.62 -6.46 8.80
N VAL A 101 15.08 -5.21 8.83
CA VAL A 101 15.79 -4.66 9.99
C VAL A 101 14.75 -3.85 10.75
N ILE A 102 14.57 -4.13 12.03
CA ILE A 102 13.76 -3.28 12.90
C ILE A 102 14.48 -1.94 13.01
N ASP A 103 13.81 -0.86 12.65
CA ASP A 103 14.39 0.47 12.77
C ASP A 103 14.71 0.80 14.23
N SER A 104 15.70 1.66 14.44
CA SER A 104 16.18 1.99 15.79
C SER A 104 15.08 2.53 16.70
N GLU A 105 14.01 3.10 16.15
CA GLU A 105 12.85 3.58 16.92
C GLU A 105 11.96 2.44 17.42
N ALA A 106 11.79 1.36 16.64
CA ALA A 106 11.03 0.18 17.02
C ALA A 106 11.85 -0.82 17.86
N GLN A 107 13.17 -0.66 17.92
CA GLN A 107 14.08 -1.54 18.66
C GLN A 107 13.76 -1.57 20.16
N ASP A 108 13.51 -0.41 20.77
CA ASP A 108 13.20 -0.30 22.21
C ASP A 108 11.87 -1.01 22.56
N ASP A 109 10.86 -0.89 21.68
CA ASP A 109 9.58 -1.57 21.83
C ASP A 109 9.72 -3.09 21.65
N PHE A 110 10.57 -3.51 20.71
CA PHE A 110 10.86 -4.92 20.45
C PHE A 110 11.61 -5.58 21.62
N GLU A 111 12.56 -4.89 22.23
CA GLU A 111 13.28 -5.37 23.41
C GLU A 111 12.35 -5.52 24.62
N GLN A 112 11.43 -4.58 24.82
CA GLN A 112 10.40 -4.68 25.84
C GLN A 112 9.47 -5.88 25.60
N LEU A 113 9.00 -6.05 24.36
CA LEU A 113 8.18 -7.20 23.97
C LEU A 113 8.90 -8.53 24.24
N THR A 114 10.18 -8.61 23.87
CA THR A 114 11.00 -9.81 24.08
C THR A 114 11.17 -10.11 25.57
N ALA A 115 11.42 -9.09 26.39
CA ALA A 115 11.52 -9.26 27.84
C ALA A 115 10.20 -9.75 28.47
N ALA A 116 9.07 -9.18 28.05
CA ALA A 116 7.76 -9.60 28.53
C ALA A 116 7.37 -11.00 28.02
N TRP A 117 7.75 -11.34 26.78
CA TRP A 117 7.57 -12.66 26.21
C TRP A 117 8.29 -13.73 27.03
N ASN A 118 9.55 -13.52 27.40
CA ASN A 118 10.31 -14.49 28.18
C ASN A 118 9.62 -14.82 29.52
N LEU A 119 9.13 -13.80 30.23
CA LEU A 119 8.39 -14.00 31.48
C LEU A 119 7.09 -14.78 31.25
N PHE A 120 6.34 -14.43 30.20
CA PHE A 120 5.11 -15.13 29.82
C PHE A 120 5.37 -16.60 29.41
N TYR A 121 6.48 -16.84 28.72
CA TYR A 121 6.88 -18.17 28.26
C TYR A 121 7.28 -19.08 29.43
N ASP A 122 7.99 -18.55 30.43
CA ASP A 122 8.35 -19.30 31.64
C ASP A 122 7.08 -19.87 32.34
N ASP A 123 6.01 -19.08 32.44
CA ASP A 123 4.73 -19.55 33.00
C ASP A 123 4.04 -20.58 32.09
N LEU A 124 4.11 -20.41 30.76
CA LEU A 124 3.61 -21.41 29.82
C LEU A 124 4.35 -22.74 29.92
N GLU A 125 5.66 -22.72 30.14
CA GLU A 125 6.48 -23.93 30.25
C GLU A 125 6.03 -24.80 31.43
N ILE A 126 5.63 -24.19 32.55
CA ILE A 126 5.06 -24.89 33.70
C ILE A 126 3.80 -25.67 33.28
N ILE A 127 2.88 -25.02 32.56
CA ILE A 127 1.64 -25.65 32.08
C ILE A 127 1.93 -26.76 31.05
N ILE A 128 2.90 -26.53 30.16
CA ILE A 128 3.29 -27.50 29.12
C ILE A 128 3.98 -28.72 29.73
N ALA A 129 4.80 -28.55 30.76
CA ALA A 129 5.55 -29.65 31.39
C ALA A 129 4.69 -30.49 32.34
N ALA A 130 3.66 -29.91 32.95
CA ALA A 130 2.87 -30.55 34.00
C ALA A 130 2.10 -31.80 33.54
N GLU A 131 2.04 -32.80 34.42
CA GLU A 131 1.26 -34.04 34.21
C GLU A 131 -0.08 -34.02 34.95
N GLU A 132 -0.20 -33.23 36.01
CA GLU A 132 -1.42 -33.05 36.80
C GLU A 132 -1.62 -31.57 37.18
N ILE A 133 -2.86 -31.20 37.49
CA ILE A 133 -3.19 -29.83 37.89
C ILE A 133 -2.91 -29.69 39.39
N ASP A 134 -1.83 -29.01 39.72
CA ASP A 134 -1.44 -28.66 41.08
C ASP A 134 -1.53 -27.14 41.33
N SER A 135 -0.98 -26.68 42.45
CA SER A 135 -0.92 -25.26 42.80
C SER A 135 -0.09 -24.44 41.83
N ASP A 136 0.96 -25.03 41.27
CA ASP A 136 1.94 -24.34 40.45
C ASP A 136 1.36 -24.10 39.05
N VAL A 137 0.68 -25.11 38.47
CA VAL A 137 -0.08 -24.96 37.23
C VAL A 137 -1.18 -23.92 37.37
N SER A 138 -1.89 -23.91 38.50
CA SER A 138 -2.96 -22.93 38.74
C SER A 138 -2.42 -21.50 38.84
N ALA A 139 -1.28 -21.32 39.52
CA ALA A 139 -0.61 -20.03 39.63
C ALA A 139 -0.06 -19.55 38.26
N ALA A 140 0.55 -20.46 37.49
CA ALA A 140 1.05 -20.17 36.16
C ALA A 140 -0.09 -19.77 35.19
N LEU A 141 -1.23 -20.45 35.23
CA LEU A 141 -2.40 -20.07 34.44
C LEU A 141 -2.91 -18.67 34.80
N GLU A 142 -2.98 -18.34 36.10
CA GLU A 142 -3.36 -17.00 36.55
C GLU A 142 -2.38 -15.93 36.06
N ALA A 143 -1.07 -16.22 36.10
CA ALA A 143 -0.02 -15.33 35.60
C ALA A 143 -0.13 -15.11 34.09
N VAL A 144 -0.32 -16.17 33.30
CA VAL A 144 -0.58 -16.11 31.84
C VAL A 144 -1.79 -15.23 31.53
N LEU A 145 -2.90 -15.41 32.25
CA LEU A 145 -4.11 -14.61 32.05
C LEU A 145 -3.92 -13.15 32.45
N ALA A 146 -3.15 -12.87 33.50
CA ALA A 146 -2.85 -11.51 33.94
C ALA A 146 -1.89 -10.78 32.98
N ALA A 147 -0.96 -11.51 32.35
CA ALA A 147 0.04 -10.96 31.44
C ALA A 147 -0.51 -10.67 30.03
N ASP A 148 -1.59 -11.34 29.59
CA ASP A 148 -2.16 -11.20 28.24
C ASP A 148 -2.38 -9.74 27.83
N GLY A 149 -3.02 -8.94 28.68
CA GLY A 149 -3.30 -7.53 28.38
C GLY A 149 -2.05 -6.68 28.19
N GLY A 150 -1.02 -6.90 29.02
CA GLY A 150 0.23 -6.16 28.94
C GLY A 150 1.05 -6.53 27.69
N LEU A 151 1.09 -7.81 27.34
CA LEU A 151 1.82 -8.29 26.17
C LEU A 151 1.12 -7.88 24.86
N GLN A 152 -0.23 -7.91 24.82
CA GLN A 152 -1.00 -7.37 23.69
C GLN A 152 -0.75 -5.87 23.50
N GLU A 153 -0.69 -5.09 24.57
CA GLU A 153 -0.40 -3.65 24.48
C GLU A 153 1.00 -3.39 23.92
N GLN A 154 2.02 -4.11 24.39
CA GLN A 154 3.39 -3.97 23.89
C GLN A 154 3.48 -4.33 22.41
N LEU A 155 2.81 -5.40 21.98
CA LEU A 155 2.76 -5.79 20.59
C LEU A 155 2.03 -4.75 19.73
N ASP A 156 0.90 -4.20 20.20
CA ASP A 156 0.17 -3.15 19.50
C ASP A 156 0.99 -1.84 19.41
N ARG A 157 1.81 -1.53 20.43
CA ARG A 157 2.78 -0.41 20.38
C ARG A 157 3.84 -0.65 19.31
N LEU A 158 4.49 -1.82 19.31
CA LEU A 158 5.48 -2.18 18.31
C LEU A 158 4.92 -2.12 16.88
N ILE A 159 3.74 -2.72 16.65
CA ILE A 159 3.05 -2.68 15.35
C ILE A 159 2.79 -1.23 14.94
N ARG A 160 2.33 -0.38 15.87
CA ARG A 160 2.09 1.04 15.57
C ARG A 160 3.37 1.78 15.20
N THR A 161 4.45 1.57 15.94
CA THR A 161 5.76 2.18 15.65
C THR A 161 6.24 1.77 14.26
N MET A 162 6.15 0.47 13.92
CA MET A 162 6.48 -0.03 12.58
C MET A 162 5.55 0.51 11.48
N GLN A 163 4.25 0.70 11.77
CA GLN A 163 3.31 1.29 10.81
C GLN A 163 3.63 2.75 10.53
N LEU A 164 3.97 3.53 11.56
CA LEU A 164 4.33 4.94 11.43
C LEU A 164 5.60 5.10 10.60
N ASP A 165 6.61 4.28 10.88
CA ASP A 165 7.86 4.27 10.11
C ASP A 165 7.62 3.87 8.65
N ALA A 166 6.88 2.78 8.41
CA ALA A 166 6.52 2.35 7.06
C ALA A 166 5.75 3.43 6.29
N ASP A 167 4.82 4.14 6.94
CA ASP A 167 4.09 5.27 6.35
C ASP A 167 5.02 6.45 5.99
N GLU A 168 6.00 6.77 6.85
CA GLU A 168 6.99 7.82 6.59
C GLU A 168 7.89 7.46 5.40
N HIS A 169 8.40 6.22 5.37
CA HIS A 169 9.19 5.71 4.26
C HIS A 169 8.40 5.66 2.96
N TYR A 170 7.14 5.22 3.01
CA TYR A 170 6.25 5.17 1.85
C TYR A 170 6.03 6.58 1.27
N ARG A 171 5.69 7.56 2.11
CA ARG A 171 5.50 8.96 1.68
C ARG A 171 6.76 9.54 1.07
N THR A 172 7.92 9.32 1.71
CA THR A 172 9.20 9.81 1.22
C THR A 172 9.54 9.19 -0.13
N ARG A 173 9.40 7.87 -0.29
CA ARG A 173 9.68 7.17 -1.56
C ARG A 173 8.75 7.61 -2.69
N ILE A 174 7.45 7.76 -2.43
CA ILE A 174 6.49 8.27 -3.43
C ILE A 174 6.85 9.68 -3.85
N SER A 175 7.21 10.56 -2.91
CA SER A 175 7.58 11.94 -3.23
C SER A 175 8.82 11.98 -4.14
N VAL A 176 9.85 11.19 -3.83
CA VAL A 176 11.06 11.07 -4.64
C VAL A 176 10.74 10.49 -6.01
N GLN A 177 9.96 9.42 -6.08
CA GLN A 177 9.59 8.78 -7.34
C GLN A 177 8.76 9.70 -8.23
N THR A 178 7.80 10.44 -7.65
CA THR A 178 7.00 11.43 -8.38
C THR A 178 7.90 12.54 -8.93
N GLY A 179 8.86 13.02 -8.14
CA GLY A 179 9.86 13.99 -8.59
C GLY A 179 10.72 13.47 -9.76
N VAL A 180 11.20 12.22 -9.66
CA VAL A 180 11.96 11.57 -10.74
C VAL A 180 11.12 11.43 -11.99
N LEU A 181 9.88 10.93 -11.88
CA LEU A 181 8.97 10.75 -13.01
C LEU A 181 8.64 12.07 -13.70
N LEU A 182 8.37 13.15 -12.95
CA LEU A 182 8.12 14.47 -13.51
C LEU A 182 9.35 15.04 -14.24
N THR A 183 10.54 14.81 -13.69
CA THR A 183 11.80 15.21 -14.32
C THR A 183 12.04 14.45 -15.62
N VAL A 184 11.86 13.13 -15.58
CA VAL A 184 11.92 12.22 -16.73
C VAL A 184 10.94 12.64 -17.83
N ALA A 185 9.67 12.87 -17.48
CA ALA A 185 8.63 13.28 -18.41
C ALA A 185 8.97 14.64 -19.05
N SER A 186 9.48 15.59 -18.26
CA SER A 186 9.90 16.90 -18.74
C SER A 186 11.06 16.81 -19.74
N LEU A 187 12.07 15.96 -19.47
CA LEU A 187 13.16 15.70 -20.41
C LEU A 187 12.67 15.08 -21.72
N ILE A 188 11.73 14.14 -21.66
CA ILE A 188 11.11 13.56 -22.85
C ILE A 188 10.39 14.63 -23.67
N LEU A 189 9.61 15.50 -23.04
CA LEU A 189 8.93 16.60 -23.73
C LEU A 189 9.89 17.57 -24.41
N ILE A 190 10.99 17.95 -23.74
CA ILE A 190 12.02 18.82 -24.30
C ILE A 190 12.68 18.16 -25.53
N LEU A 191 13.04 16.88 -25.43
CA LEU A 191 13.64 16.14 -26.54
C LEU A 191 12.69 15.99 -27.72
N LEU A 192 11.41 15.72 -27.45
CA LEU A 192 10.38 15.60 -28.47
C LEU A 192 10.14 16.93 -29.18
N TRP A 193 10.11 18.04 -28.43
CA TRP A 193 10.06 19.39 -29.00
C TRP A 193 11.27 19.68 -29.89
N GLN A 194 12.48 19.35 -29.45
CA GLN A 194 13.69 19.53 -30.26
C GLN A 194 13.65 18.69 -31.55
N LEU A 195 13.14 17.45 -31.48
CA LEU A 195 12.99 16.59 -32.64
C LEU A 195 11.98 17.18 -33.64
N LEU A 196 10.80 17.60 -33.17
CA LEU A 196 9.79 18.24 -34.02
C LEU A 196 10.34 19.51 -34.67
N ASN A 197 11.06 20.34 -33.89
CA ASN A 197 11.68 21.55 -34.39
C ASN A 197 12.67 21.26 -35.52
N ALA A 198 13.58 20.31 -35.30
CA ALA A 198 14.60 19.98 -36.28
C ALA A 198 14.05 19.27 -37.54
N GLN A 199 13.08 18.36 -37.39
CA GLN A 199 12.63 17.49 -38.48
C GLN A 199 11.43 18.02 -39.25
N ILE A 200 10.60 18.86 -38.65
CA ILE A 200 9.36 19.34 -39.28
C ILE A 200 9.44 20.85 -39.48
N PHE A 201 9.65 21.61 -38.41
CA PHE A 201 9.51 23.07 -38.48
C PHE A 201 10.61 23.72 -39.32
N VAL A 202 11.89 23.38 -39.09
CA VAL A 202 13.02 23.92 -39.89
C VAL A 202 12.90 23.63 -41.39
N PRO A 203 12.70 22.38 -41.86
CA PRO A 203 12.57 22.11 -43.29
C PRO A 203 11.30 22.75 -43.89
N PHE A 204 10.22 22.84 -43.11
CA PHE A 204 9.01 23.53 -43.55
C PHE A 204 9.26 25.02 -43.81
N GLU A 205 10.00 25.71 -42.93
CA GLU A 205 10.41 27.10 -43.17
C GLU A 205 11.27 27.24 -44.45
N GLN A 206 12.15 26.28 -44.72
CA GLN A 206 12.97 26.29 -45.94
C GLN A 206 12.10 26.15 -47.19
N VAL A 207 11.13 25.23 -47.18
CA VAL A 207 10.18 25.05 -48.28
C VAL A 207 9.34 26.31 -48.49
N GLN A 208 8.88 26.95 -47.41
CA GLN A 208 8.13 28.21 -47.50
C GLN A 208 8.98 29.35 -48.12
N LYS A 209 10.25 29.49 -47.70
CA LYS A 209 11.17 30.49 -48.25
C LYS A 209 11.44 30.26 -49.75
N LEU A 210 11.62 28.99 -50.16
CA LEU A 210 11.80 28.62 -51.56
C LEU A 210 10.54 28.90 -52.38
N ALA A 211 9.35 28.57 -51.87
CA ALA A 211 8.10 28.85 -52.54
C ALA A 211 7.87 30.36 -52.70
N ALA A 212 8.09 31.16 -51.66
CA ALA A 212 7.97 32.62 -51.74
C ALA A 212 8.88 33.23 -52.82
N THR A 213 10.10 32.71 -52.93
CA THR A 213 11.07 33.15 -53.95
C THR A 213 10.63 32.74 -55.36
N ALA A 214 10.12 31.52 -55.54
CA ALA A 214 9.71 31.00 -56.84
C ALA A 214 8.47 31.71 -57.41
N TYR A 215 7.52 32.11 -56.56
CA TYR A 215 6.26 32.72 -56.99
C TYR A 215 6.28 34.26 -56.99
N GLY A 216 7.37 34.90 -56.54
CA GLY A 216 7.48 36.36 -56.52
C GLY A 216 6.48 37.06 -55.59
N VAL A 217 5.81 36.31 -54.70
CA VAL A 217 4.88 36.86 -53.71
C VAL A 217 5.61 36.89 -52.36
N PRO A 218 5.92 38.07 -51.81
CA PRO A 218 6.49 38.14 -50.47
C PRO A 218 5.45 37.59 -49.48
N PHE A 219 5.74 36.43 -48.89
CA PHE A 219 5.00 35.91 -47.75
C PHE A 219 5.31 36.81 -46.56
N SER A 220 4.55 37.91 -46.44
CA SER A 220 4.43 38.66 -45.20
C SER A 220 3.55 37.81 -44.27
N GLU A 221 4.15 37.24 -43.23
CA GLU A 221 3.50 36.39 -42.23
C GLU A 221 2.22 37.06 -41.65
N HIS A 222 2.22 38.40 -41.59
CA HIS A 222 1.08 39.21 -41.18
C HIS A 222 -0.12 39.19 -42.13
N ASP A 223 0.09 39.08 -43.45
CA ASP A 223 -0.98 39.16 -44.44
C ASP A 223 -1.79 37.85 -44.51
N THR A 224 -1.14 36.71 -44.32
CA THR A 224 -1.79 35.40 -44.32
C THR A 224 -2.64 35.15 -43.08
N VAL A 225 -2.15 35.51 -41.89
CA VAL A 225 -2.94 35.39 -40.64
C VAL A 225 -4.14 36.32 -40.70
N ARG A 226 -3.96 37.56 -41.14
CA ARG A 226 -5.05 38.54 -41.26
C ARG A 226 -6.12 38.10 -42.27
N ARG A 227 -5.74 37.59 -43.44
CA ARG A 227 -6.69 37.07 -44.44
C ARG A 227 -7.42 35.81 -43.96
N PHE A 228 -6.77 34.97 -43.13
CA PHE A 228 -7.41 33.80 -42.54
C PHE A 228 -8.42 34.21 -41.45
N GLU A 229 -8.06 35.15 -40.57
CA GLU A 229 -9.00 35.72 -39.59
C GLU A 229 -10.19 36.42 -40.27
N GLU A 230 -9.95 37.19 -41.33
CA GLU A 230 -11.02 37.83 -42.11
C GLU A 230 -11.94 36.80 -42.75
N ARG A 231 -11.42 35.67 -43.24
CA ARG A 231 -12.22 34.55 -43.77
C ARG A 231 -13.01 33.83 -42.68
N LEU A 232 -12.43 33.60 -41.50
CA LEU A 232 -13.15 33.01 -40.36
C LEU A 232 -14.27 33.93 -39.87
N ARG A 233 -14.02 35.24 -39.80
CA ARG A 233 -15.07 36.22 -39.47
C ARG A 233 -16.17 36.25 -40.53
N ALA A 234 -15.82 36.27 -41.82
CA ALA A 234 -16.80 36.22 -42.90
C ALA A 234 -17.64 34.92 -42.86
N ALA A 235 -17.03 33.78 -42.57
CA ALA A 235 -17.72 32.50 -42.43
C ALA A 235 -18.63 32.45 -41.19
N ALA A 236 -18.20 33.01 -40.06
CA ALA A 236 -19.02 33.12 -38.85
C ALA A 236 -20.25 34.01 -39.07
N ILE A 237 -20.10 35.13 -39.78
CA ILE A 237 -21.19 36.04 -40.14
C ILE A 237 -22.17 35.33 -41.08
N SER A 238 -21.67 34.65 -42.12
CA SER A 238 -22.49 33.85 -43.04
C SER A 238 -23.32 32.78 -42.31
N LYS A 239 -22.72 32.08 -41.33
CA LYS A 239 -23.41 31.02 -40.58
C LYS A 239 -24.49 31.56 -39.64
N SER A 240 -24.32 32.77 -39.12
CA SER A 240 -25.32 33.46 -38.29
C SER A 240 -26.56 33.93 -39.07
N LEU A 241 -26.45 34.14 -40.39
CA LEU A 241 -27.55 34.57 -41.26
C LEU A 241 -28.44 33.43 -41.76
N THR A 242 -27.99 32.18 -41.68
CA THR A 242 -28.74 30.99 -42.11
C THR A 242 -29.21 30.09 -40.97
N ALA A 243 -28.96 30.47 -39.72
CA ALA A 243 -29.49 29.71 -38.58
C ALA A 243 -31.02 29.95 -38.47
N PRO A 244 -31.86 28.92 -38.62
CA PRO A 244 -33.30 29.06 -38.39
C PRO A 244 -33.53 29.51 -36.95
N LEU A 245 -34.44 30.47 -36.77
CA LEU A 245 -34.86 30.98 -35.46
C LEU A 245 -35.10 29.79 -34.52
N PRO A 246 -34.45 29.74 -33.34
CA PRO A 246 -34.68 28.67 -32.38
C PRO A 246 -36.17 28.69 -32.02
N ALA A 247 -36.86 27.59 -32.31
CA ALA A 247 -38.24 27.40 -31.89
C ALA A 247 -38.31 27.59 -30.38
N VAL A 248 -39.17 28.51 -29.94
CA VAL A 248 -39.43 28.78 -28.52
C VAL A 248 -39.84 27.46 -27.87
N PRO A 249 -39.03 26.89 -26.96
CA PRO A 249 -39.42 25.66 -26.29
C PRO A 249 -40.66 25.94 -25.43
N PRO A 250 -41.66 25.04 -25.41
CA PRO A 250 -42.81 25.18 -24.55
C PRO A 250 -42.34 25.24 -23.09
N LYS A 251 -42.80 26.27 -22.39
CA LYS A 251 -42.57 26.54 -20.97
C LYS A 251 -42.94 25.31 -20.14
N THR A 252 -41.97 24.45 -19.89
CA THR A 252 -42.13 23.29 -19.02
C THR A 252 -42.13 23.83 -17.59
N MET A 253 -43.24 23.63 -16.88
CA MET A 253 -43.33 23.87 -15.44
C MET A 253 -42.18 23.11 -14.77
N GLN A 254 -41.26 23.84 -14.14
CA GLN A 254 -40.32 23.28 -13.19
C GLN A 254 -41.12 22.80 -11.97
N PRO A 255 -41.06 21.51 -11.60
CA PRO A 255 -41.47 21.09 -10.27
C PRO A 255 -40.46 21.63 -9.26
N ASP A 256 -40.97 22.19 -8.16
CA ASP A 256 -40.19 22.61 -7.01
C ASP A 256 -39.32 21.45 -6.51
N LEU A 257 -38.00 21.61 -6.61
CA LEU A 257 -37.03 20.75 -5.96
C LEU A 257 -36.78 21.29 -4.54
N PRO A 258 -36.85 20.43 -3.51
CA PRO A 258 -36.66 20.85 -2.13
C PRO A 258 -35.21 21.29 -1.88
N GLU A 259 -35.09 22.32 -1.04
CA GLU A 259 -33.83 22.82 -0.48
C GLU A 259 -33.03 21.65 0.10
N THR A 260 -31.89 21.36 -0.53
CA THR A 260 -30.87 20.47 0.04
C THR A 260 -30.01 21.30 0.97
N ASP A 261 -30.31 21.12 2.25
CA ASP A 261 -29.53 21.57 3.39
C ASP A 261 -28.08 21.08 3.25
N THR A 262 -27.14 22.00 3.25
CA THR A 262 -25.70 21.72 3.11
C THR A 262 -25.16 21.23 4.46
N ALA A 263 -25.52 20.00 4.82
CA ALA A 263 -24.91 19.26 5.90
C ALA A 263 -23.55 18.72 5.43
N LYS A 264 -22.51 19.07 6.20
CA LYS A 264 -21.13 18.55 6.14
C LYS A 264 -21.06 17.09 5.68
N GLU A 265 -20.47 16.88 4.51
CA GLU A 265 -20.07 15.57 4.03
C GLU A 265 -18.81 15.14 4.80
N ALA A 266 -19.02 14.51 5.96
CA ALA A 266 -18.01 13.69 6.59
C ALA A 266 -17.83 12.45 5.70
N ILE A 267 -16.60 12.24 5.23
CA ILE A 267 -16.20 11.01 4.53
C ILE A 267 -16.61 9.83 5.42
N PRO A 268 -17.43 8.87 4.94
CA PRO A 268 -17.75 7.71 5.74
C PRO A 268 -16.48 6.89 5.90
N PHE A 269 -15.94 6.86 7.12
CA PHE A 269 -15.02 5.83 7.55
C PHE A 269 -15.79 4.50 7.40
N SER A 270 -15.46 3.70 6.39
CA SER A 270 -15.90 2.31 6.38
C SER A 270 -15.28 1.64 7.60
N PRO A 271 -16.09 1.17 8.58
CA PRO A 271 -15.53 0.35 9.64
C PRO A 271 -14.92 -0.91 8.99
N PRO A 272 -13.81 -1.45 9.54
CA PRO A 272 -13.31 -2.75 9.11
C PRO A 272 -14.45 -3.77 9.19
N PRO A 273 -14.50 -4.75 8.26
CA PRO A 273 -15.53 -5.77 8.27
C PRO A 273 -15.54 -6.43 9.66
N SER A 274 -16.68 -6.34 10.34
CA SER A 274 -16.91 -7.00 11.61
C SER A 274 -16.54 -8.47 11.48
N ALA A 275 -15.50 -8.87 12.21
CA ALA A 275 -15.19 -10.25 12.47
C ALA A 275 -16.32 -10.81 13.34
N GLU A 276 -17.32 -11.42 12.72
CA GLU A 276 -18.25 -12.40 13.32
C GLU A 276 -19.29 -12.79 12.25
N GLN A 277 -18.89 -13.61 11.29
CA GLN A 277 -19.81 -14.62 10.76
C GLN A 277 -19.36 -15.96 11.33
N PRO A 278 -20.20 -16.66 12.12
CA PRO A 278 -19.90 -18.00 12.57
C PRO A 278 -19.66 -18.88 11.35
N ILE A 279 -18.49 -19.49 11.27
CA ILE A 279 -18.21 -20.54 10.29
C ILE A 279 -19.09 -21.73 10.69
N GLU A 280 -20.20 -21.95 9.99
CA GLU A 280 -20.93 -23.21 10.08
C GLU A 280 -20.01 -24.32 9.57
N LEU A 281 -19.46 -25.12 10.49
CA LEU A 281 -18.78 -26.35 10.11
C LEU A 281 -19.81 -27.33 9.53
N PRO A 282 -19.53 -27.97 8.39
CA PRO A 282 -20.38 -29.02 7.85
C PRO A 282 -20.50 -30.19 8.85
N ASP A 283 -21.72 -30.74 8.99
CA ASP A 283 -22.11 -31.82 9.92
C ASP A 283 -21.27 -33.12 9.84
N ALA A 284 -20.30 -33.20 8.92
CA ALA A 284 -19.43 -34.35 8.73
C ALA A 284 -18.27 -34.45 9.75
N VAL A 285 -18.14 -33.52 10.70
CA VAL A 285 -17.10 -33.53 11.74
C VAL A 285 -17.71 -33.51 13.16
N ARG A 286 -18.75 -34.32 13.37
CA ARG A 286 -19.21 -34.71 14.72
C ARG A 286 -18.95 -36.21 14.89
N LEU A 287 -17.78 -36.55 15.42
CA LEU A 287 -17.46 -37.85 16.01
C LEU A 287 -17.20 -37.64 17.51
#